data_AF-A0A954V2X2-F1
#
_entry.id   AF-A0A954V2X2-F1
#
_cell.length_a   1.000
_cell.length_b   1.000
_cell.length_c   1.000
_cell.angle_alpha   90.00
_cell.angle_beta   90.00
_cell.angle_gamma   90.00
#
_symmetry.space_group_name_H-M   'P 1'
#
loop_
_entity.id
_entity.type
_entity.pdbx_description
1 polymer ?
#
loop_
_entity_poly.entity_id
_entity_poly.type
_entity_poly.pdbx_seq_one_letter_code
_entity_poly.pdbx_strand_id
1 'polypeptide(L)'
;MLNYLESLTVQLAQAAAELPAAVRDRHARFLREQQRADGGFAGREGGSDLYYTGFGLRSLAILGELDDEIAARAREFLRSRLQREESIVDFFSLIYGAKLLEAATGDDLFADQATDWADAVSKFLLSLRRADGGFAKGA
;
A
#
# COMPACT_ATOMS: atom_id res chain seq x y z
N MET A 1 19.16 10.45 1.23
CA MET A 1 18.23 11.49 0.73
C MET A 1 16.94 10.76 0.40
N LEU A 2 15.81 11.16 1.00
CA LEU A 2 14.53 10.49 0.77
C LEU A 2 14.11 10.68 -0.69
N ASN A 3 13.47 9.67 -1.28
CA ASN A 3 12.86 9.83 -2.60
C ASN A 3 11.61 10.73 -2.51
N TYR A 4 11.03 11.10 -3.65
CA TYR A 4 9.87 11.99 -3.69
C TYR A 4 8.68 11.46 -2.90
N LEU A 5 8.34 10.16 -3.01
CA LEU A 5 7.16 9.58 -2.36
C LEU A 5 7.35 9.48 -0.84
N GLU A 6 8.56 9.13 -0.38
CA GLU A 6 8.93 9.18 1.03
C GLU A 6 8.83 10.61 1.58
N SER A 7 9.40 11.58 0.86
CA SER A 7 9.33 13.00 1.24
C SER A 7 7.89 13.52 1.31
N LEU A 8 7.04 13.12 0.37
CA LEU A 8 5.61 13.42 0.37
C LEU A 8 4.90 12.78 1.57
N THR A 9 5.26 11.54 1.94
CA THR A 9 4.74 10.87 3.14
C THR A 9 4.96 11.71 4.39
N VAL A 10 6.21 12.11 4.60
CA VAL A 10 6.62 12.85 5.80
C VAL A 10 5.91 14.19 5.86
N GLN A 11 5.84 14.91 4.75
CA GLN A 11 5.13 16.20 4.68
C GLN A 11 3.63 16.05 5.00
N LEU A 12 2.98 15.02 4.45
CA LEU A 12 1.56 14.76 4.73
C LEU A 12 1.33 14.37 6.19
N ALA A 13 2.21 13.56 6.79
CA ALA A 13 2.12 13.19 8.20
C ALA A 13 2.32 14.39 9.13
N GLN A 14 3.29 15.27 8.81
CA GLN A 14 3.52 16.51 9.55
C GLN A 14 2.30 17.43 9.48
N ALA A 15 1.75 17.67 8.28
CA ALA A 15 0.56 18.48 8.12
C ALA A 15 -0.67 17.85 8.80
N ALA A 16 -0.82 16.52 8.73
CA ALA A 16 -1.90 15.81 9.41
C ALA A 16 -1.80 15.96 10.92
N ALA A 17 -0.59 16.04 11.50
CA ALA A 17 -0.39 16.24 12.93
C ALA A 17 -0.87 17.61 13.44
N GLU A 18 -1.00 18.60 12.56
CA GLU A 18 -1.52 19.94 12.89
C GLU A 18 -3.06 19.97 12.95
N LEU A 19 -3.75 18.92 12.46
CA LEU A 19 -5.21 18.84 12.54
C LEU A 19 -5.67 18.68 13.99
N PRO A 20 -6.87 19.19 14.36
CA PRO A 20 -7.43 18.97 15.68
C PRO A 20 -7.48 17.49 16.05
N ALA A 21 -7.09 17.15 17.29
CA ALA A 21 -7.04 15.76 17.76
C ALA A 21 -8.36 15.01 17.50
N ALA A 22 -9.50 15.64 17.82
CA ALA A 22 -10.83 15.04 17.58
C ALA A 22 -11.09 14.65 16.12
N VAL A 23 -10.49 15.36 15.15
CA VAL A 23 -10.58 15.00 13.72
C VAL A 23 -9.73 13.77 13.45
N ARG A 24 -8.46 13.78 13.89
CA ARG A 24 -7.53 12.64 13.72
C ARG A 24 -8.09 11.37 14.35
N ASP A 25 -8.53 11.44 15.61
CA ASP A 25 -9.05 10.30 16.38
C ASP A 25 -10.31 9.70 15.74
N ARG A 26 -11.19 10.57 15.21
CA ARG A 26 -12.40 10.13 14.49
C ARG A 26 -12.04 9.33 13.25
N HIS A 27 -11.11 9.81 12.44
CA HIS A 27 -10.71 9.15 11.20
C HIS A 27 -9.90 7.88 11.48
N ALA A 28 -8.97 7.92 12.44
CA ALA A 28 -8.19 6.77 12.86
C ALA A 28 -9.09 5.62 13.32
N ARG A 29 -10.05 5.90 14.21
CA ARG A 29 -11.03 4.91 14.66
C ARG A 29 -11.85 4.33 13.51
N PHE A 30 -12.39 5.18 12.64
CA PHE A 30 -13.14 4.72 11.47
C PHE A 30 -12.30 3.77 10.61
N LEU A 31 -11.07 4.14 10.29
CA LEU A 31 -10.16 3.34 9.48
C LEU A 31 -9.83 2.00 10.14
N ARG A 32 -9.54 1.99 11.45
CA ARG A 32 -9.32 0.74 12.19
C ARG A 32 -10.51 -0.21 12.09
N GLU A 33 -11.72 0.32 12.24
CA GLU A 33 -12.95 -0.46 12.12
C GLU A 33 -13.22 -0.96 10.68
N GLN A 34 -12.59 -0.37 9.66
CA GLN A 34 -12.72 -0.84 8.27
C GLN A 34 -11.80 -2.01 7.92
N GLN A 35 -10.76 -2.32 8.72
CA GLN A 35 -9.90 -3.46 8.44
C GLN A 35 -10.66 -4.77 8.66
N ARG A 36 -10.74 -5.59 7.62
CA ARG A 36 -11.53 -6.81 7.60
C ARG A 36 -10.78 -7.98 8.22
N ALA A 37 -11.52 -9.05 8.51
CA ALA A 37 -10.96 -10.27 9.11
C ALA A 37 -9.83 -10.91 8.28
N ASP A 38 -9.85 -10.73 6.95
CA ASP A 38 -8.79 -11.18 6.05
C ASP A 38 -7.56 -10.24 6.01
N GLY A 39 -7.60 -9.14 6.77
CA GLY A 39 -6.53 -8.15 6.91
C GLY A 39 -6.56 -7.00 5.91
N GLY A 40 -7.37 -7.11 4.85
CA GLY A 40 -7.52 -6.06 3.85
C GLY A 40 -8.63 -5.06 4.19
N PHE A 41 -8.82 -4.10 3.27
CA PHE A 41 -9.89 -3.11 3.32
C PHE A 41 -10.80 -3.28 2.12
N ALA A 42 -12.12 -3.24 2.34
CA ALA A 42 -13.07 -3.41 1.27
C ALA A 42 -13.18 -2.18 0.37
N GLY A 43 -13.19 -2.42 -0.93
CA GLY A 43 -13.61 -1.45 -1.92
C GLY A 43 -15.11 -1.50 -2.21
N ARG A 44 -15.48 -0.92 -3.34
CA ARG A 44 -16.88 -0.75 -3.77
C ARG A 44 -17.59 -2.06 -4.08
N GLU A 45 -16.84 -3.11 -4.37
CA GLU A 45 -17.34 -4.46 -4.67
C GLU A 45 -17.54 -5.31 -3.41
N GLY A 46 -17.22 -4.76 -2.23
CA GLY A 46 -17.53 -5.35 -0.93
C GLY A 46 -16.49 -6.34 -0.38
N GLY A 47 -15.67 -6.95 -1.23
CA GLY A 47 -14.49 -7.72 -0.82
C GLY A 47 -13.28 -6.82 -0.56
N SER A 48 -12.31 -7.32 0.22
CA SER A 48 -11.02 -6.66 0.38
C SER A 48 -10.27 -6.63 -0.95
N ASP A 49 -9.71 -5.47 -1.31
CA ASP A 49 -8.89 -5.32 -2.51
C ASP A 49 -7.60 -4.54 -2.24
N LEU A 50 -6.63 -4.67 -3.15
CA LEU A 50 -5.30 -4.12 -2.98
C LEU A 50 -5.30 -2.58 -3.02
N TYR A 51 -6.13 -1.99 -3.87
CA TYR A 51 -6.23 -0.55 -4.04
C TYR A 51 -6.74 0.13 -2.77
N TYR A 52 -7.87 -0.32 -2.22
CA TYR A 52 -8.45 0.21 -0.99
C TYR A 52 -7.65 -0.14 0.26
N THR A 53 -7.00 -1.32 0.29
CA THR A 53 -6.06 -1.66 1.36
C THR A 53 -4.88 -0.68 1.40
N GLY A 54 -4.33 -0.33 0.22
CA GLY A 54 -3.28 0.68 0.11
C GLY A 54 -3.71 2.04 0.71
N PHE A 55 -4.94 2.49 0.43
CA PHE A 55 -5.46 3.72 1.04
C PHE A 55 -5.61 3.62 2.55
N GLY A 56 -6.21 2.53 3.05
CA GLY A 56 -6.41 2.33 4.48
C GLY A 56 -5.09 2.39 5.25
N LEU A 57 -4.09 1.64 4.80
CA LEU A 57 -2.76 1.62 5.39
C LEU A 57 -2.07 2.97 5.32
N ARG A 58 -2.14 3.64 4.16
CA ARG A 58 -1.49 4.94 3.96
C ARG A 58 -2.10 6.01 4.84
N SER A 59 -3.42 6.03 4.98
CA SER A 59 -4.12 6.95 5.86
C SER A 59 -3.77 6.72 7.33
N LEU A 60 -3.74 5.45 7.78
CA LEU A 60 -3.32 5.11 9.14
C LEU A 60 -1.86 5.51 9.40
N ALA A 61 -0.95 5.28 8.45
CA ALA A 61 0.44 5.69 8.55
C ALA A 61 0.60 7.21 8.67
N ILE A 62 -0.11 7.98 7.84
CA ILE A 62 -0.10 9.46 7.89
C ILE A 62 -0.65 9.98 9.22
N LEU A 63 -1.65 9.31 9.79
CA LEU A 63 -2.23 9.67 11.09
C LEU A 63 -1.35 9.25 12.27
N GLY A 64 -0.32 8.42 12.07
CA GLY A 64 0.50 7.84 13.14
C GLY A 64 -0.18 6.68 13.87
N GLU A 65 -1.13 6.02 13.21
CA GLU A 65 -2.08 5.06 13.79
C GLU A 65 -1.99 3.67 13.13
N LEU A 66 -0.96 3.45 12.29
CA LEU A 66 -0.61 2.13 11.77
C LEU A 66 0.23 1.40 12.82
N ASP A 67 -0.43 0.60 13.65
CA ASP A 67 0.20 -0.23 14.68
C ASP A 67 0.56 -1.64 14.16
N ASP A 68 1.30 -2.39 14.99
CA ASP A 68 1.80 -3.72 14.66
C ASP A 68 0.69 -4.73 14.35
N GLU A 69 -0.47 -4.64 15.02
CA GLU A 69 -1.59 -5.55 14.79
C GLU A 69 -2.21 -5.32 13.41
N ILE A 70 -2.49 -4.06 13.06
CA ILE A 70 -3.01 -3.70 11.74
C ILE A 70 -2.02 -4.09 10.65
N ALA A 71 -0.73 -3.80 10.87
CA ALA A 71 0.33 -4.09 9.93
C ALA A 71 0.49 -5.60 9.69
N ALA A 72 0.47 -6.42 10.75
CA ALA A 72 0.58 -7.88 10.64
C ALA A 72 -0.58 -8.48 9.84
N ARG A 73 -1.82 -8.08 10.14
CA ARG A 73 -3.00 -8.56 9.41
C ARG A 73 -2.99 -8.13 7.94
N ALA A 74 -2.64 -6.87 7.68
CA ALA A 74 -2.52 -6.38 6.32
C ALA A 74 -1.41 -7.10 5.53
N ARG A 75 -0.31 -7.46 6.20
CA ARG A 75 0.76 -8.26 5.59
C ARG A 75 0.26 -9.63 5.14
N GLU A 76 -0.55 -10.29 5.97
CA GLU A 76 -1.16 -11.59 5.62
C GLU A 76 -2.07 -11.45 4.39
N PHE A 77 -2.89 -10.39 4.35
CA PHE A 77 -3.68 -10.05 3.17
C PHE A 77 -2.80 -9.88 1.93
N LEU A 78 -1.79 -8.99 1.96
CA LEU A 78 -0.91 -8.73 0.82
C LEU A 78 -0.17 -9.99 0.37
N ARG A 79 0.34 -10.80 1.31
CA ARG A 79 1.00 -12.08 1.02
C ARG A 79 0.07 -13.03 0.27
N SER A 80 -1.21 -13.10 0.66
CA SER A 80 -2.21 -13.93 -0.03
C SER A 80 -2.48 -13.51 -1.48
N ARG A 81 -2.13 -12.26 -1.85
CA ARG A 81 -2.32 -11.71 -3.20
C ARG A 81 -1.10 -11.87 -4.10
N LEU A 82 0.08 -12.19 -3.56
CA LEU A 82 1.33 -12.36 -4.35
C LEU A 82 1.24 -13.42 -5.45
N GLN A 83 0.38 -14.43 -5.30
CA GLN A 83 0.27 -15.56 -6.21
C GLN A 83 -0.92 -15.45 -7.19
N ARG A 84 -1.66 -14.33 -7.18
CA ARG A 84 -2.85 -14.15 -8.02
C ARG A 84 -2.50 -13.33 -9.26
N GLU A 85 -3.24 -13.57 -10.35
CA GLU A 85 -3.24 -12.66 -11.49
C GLU A 85 -3.99 -11.39 -11.09
N GLU A 86 -3.24 -10.32 -10.84
CA GLU A 86 -3.77 -9.01 -10.49
C GLU A 86 -3.80 -8.10 -11.72
N SER A 87 -4.73 -7.14 -11.73
CA SER A 87 -4.65 -6.05 -12.70
C SER A 87 -3.36 -5.26 -12.48
N ILE A 88 -2.89 -4.50 -13.48
CA ILE A 88 -1.68 -3.69 -13.32
C ILE A 88 -1.80 -2.69 -12.16
N VAL A 89 -3.01 -2.17 -11.92
CA VAL A 89 -3.30 -1.22 -10.86
C VAL A 89 -3.18 -1.89 -9.50
N ASP A 90 -3.80 -3.07 -9.36
CA ASP A 90 -3.74 -3.87 -8.14
C ASP A 90 -2.30 -4.30 -7.85
N PHE A 91 -1.54 -4.65 -8.88
CA PHE A 91 -0.13 -4.99 -8.77
C PHE A 91 0.71 -3.82 -8.24
N PHE A 92 0.49 -2.59 -8.72
CA PHE A 92 1.13 -1.40 -8.14
C PHE A 92 0.71 -1.18 -6.69
N SER A 93 -0.58 -1.32 -6.37
CA SER A 93 -1.08 -1.19 -5.00
C SER A 93 -0.47 -2.22 -4.04
N LEU A 94 -0.22 -3.44 -4.51
CA LEU A 94 0.51 -4.46 -3.76
C LEU A 94 1.94 -4.03 -3.43
N ILE A 95 2.70 -3.55 -4.43
CA ILE A 95 4.08 -3.07 -4.22
C ILE A 95 4.09 -1.89 -3.24
N TYR A 96 3.22 -0.90 -3.43
CA TYR A 96 3.16 0.27 -2.55
C TYR A 96 2.74 -0.08 -1.13
N GLY A 97 1.73 -0.96 -0.97
CA GLY A 97 1.31 -1.44 0.33
C GLY A 97 2.44 -2.19 1.05
N ALA A 98 3.14 -3.07 0.35
CA ALA A 98 4.27 -3.81 0.90
C ALA A 98 5.43 -2.90 1.32
N LYS A 99 5.83 -1.94 0.48
CA LYS A 99 6.89 -0.97 0.81
C LYS A 99 6.50 -0.02 1.92
N LEU A 100 5.21 0.32 2.06
CA LEU A 100 4.72 1.08 3.20
C LEU A 100 4.83 0.26 4.50
N LEU A 101 4.43 -1.01 4.50
CA LEU A 101 4.56 -1.89 5.66
C LEU A 101 6.03 -2.13 6.03
N GLU A 102 6.91 -2.33 5.05
CA GLU A 102 8.35 -2.46 5.27
C GLU A 102 8.92 -1.19 5.93
N ALA A 103 8.55 0.00 5.43
CA ALA A 103 8.98 1.26 6.04
C ALA A 103 8.45 1.45 7.47
N ALA A 104 7.26 0.94 7.77
CA ALA A 104 6.63 1.06 9.10
C ALA A 104 7.13 0.02 10.11
N THR A 105 7.43 -1.20 9.65
CA THR A 105 7.69 -2.36 10.52
C THR A 105 9.09 -2.94 10.40
N GLY A 106 9.83 -2.60 9.34
CA GLY A 106 11.14 -3.19 9.02
C GLY A 106 11.08 -4.54 8.29
N ASP A 107 9.89 -5.12 8.12
CA ASP A 107 9.74 -6.45 7.50
C ASP A 107 9.50 -6.34 5.99
N ASP A 108 10.43 -6.86 5.19
CA ASP A 108 10.28 -6.93 3.72
C ASP A 108 9.39 -8.11 3.32
N LEU A 109 8.20 -7.82 2.79
CA LEU A 109 7.25 -8.81 2.27
C LEU A 109 7.84 -9.64 1.12
N PHE A 110 8.77 -9.07 0.35
CA PHE A 110 9.34 -9.70 -0.84
C PHE A 110 10.68 -10.40 -0.56
N ALA A 111 11.10 -10.52 0.71
CA ALA A 111 12.38 -11.14 1.08
C ALA A 111 12.52 -12.59 0.57
N ASP A 112 11.41 -13.33 0.50
CA ASP A 112 11.36 -14.72 0.03
C ASP A 112 11.26 -14.85 -1.51
N GLN A 113 11.15 -13.72 -2.23
CA GLN A 113 11.06 -13.71 -3.68
C GLN A 113 12.45 -13.81 -4.32
N ALA A 114 12.50 -14.26 -5.58
CA ALA A 114 13.73 -14.32 -6.35
C ALA A 114 14.42 -12.95 -6.38
N THR A 115 15.75 -12.91 -6.23
CA THR A 115 16.51 -11.66 -6.09
C THR A 115 16.36 -10.71 -7.28
N ASP A 116 15.92 -11.22 -8.43
CA ASP A 116 15.67 -10.48 -9.67
C ASP A 116 14.21 -10.06 -9.87
N TRP A 117 13.33 -10.24 -8.88
CA TRP A 117 11.90 -9.92 -9.02
C TRP A 117 11.69 -8.45 -9.42
N ALA A 118 12.47 -7.53 -8.86
CA ALA A 118 12.38 -6.11 -9.19
C ALA A 118 12.75 -5.82 -10.66
N ASP A 119 13.75 -6.53 -11.19
CA ASP A 119 14.13 -6.44 -12.60
C ASP A 119 13.06 -7.04 -13.51
N ALA A 120 12.45 -8.15 -13.11
CA ALA A 120 11.34 -8.76 -13.83
C ALA A 120 10.14 -7.81 -13.91
N VAL A 121 9.79 -7.17 -12.79
CA VAL A 121 8.73 -6.16 -12.71
C VAL A 121 9.05 -4.95 -13.60
N SER A 122 10.28 -4.43 -13.51
CA SER A 122 10.72 -3.31 -14.34
C SER A 122 10.62 -3.63 -15.84
N LYS A 123 11.09 -4.80 -16.27
CA LYS A 123 10.98 -5.27 -17.66
C LYS A 123 9.53 -5.38 -18.11
N PHE A 124 8.67 -5.94 -17.28
CA PHE A 124 7.23 -6.05 -17.58
C PHE A 124 6.59 -4.66 -17.71
N LEU A 125 6.80 -3.75 -16.77
CA LEU A 125 6.26 -2.39 -16.84
C LEU A 125 6.75 -1.65 -18.08
N LEU A 126 8.05 -1.74 -18.40
CA LEU A 126 8.63 -1.14 -19.60
C LEU A 126 8.02 -1.70 -20.89
N SER A 127 7.59 -2.97 -20.89
CA SER A 127 6.88 -3.56 -22.04
C SER A 127 5.52 -2.90 -22.32
N LEU A 128 4.91 -2.25 -21.32
CA LEU A 128 3.65 -1.53 -21.45
C LEU A 128 3.83 -0.09 -21.98
N ARG A 129 5.07 0.40 -22.13
CA ARG A 129 5.36 1.76 -22.57
C ARG A 129 4.91 1.96 -24.03
N ARG A 130 4.25 3.09 -24.29
CA ARG A 130 3.70 3.46 -25.59
C ARG A 130 4.55 4.55 -26.25
N ALA A 131 4.35 4.76 -27.56
CA ALA A 131 5.14 5.69 -28.35
C ALA A 131 5.05 7.16 -27.88
N ASP A 132 3.96 7.52 -27.20
CA ASP A 132 3.75 8.83 -26.58
C ASP A 132 4.43 8.98 -25.19
N GLY A 133 5.09 7.93 -24.70
CA GLY A 133 5.73 7.89 -23.40
C GLY A 133 4.81 7.47 -22.24
N GLY A 134 3.51 7.28 -22.49
CA GLY A 134 2.57 6.72 -21.52
C GLY A 134 2.74 5.20 -21.35
N PHE A 135 1.96 4.61 -20.44
CA PHE A 135 1.94 3.16 -20.20
C PHE A 135 0.52 2.61 -20.40
N ALA A 136 0.41 1.45 -21.06
CA ALA A 136 -0.85 0.75 -21.20
C ALA A 136 -1.30 0.13 -19.86
N LYS A 137 -2.61 0.00 -19.68
CA LYS A 137 -3.22 -0.64 -18.48
C LYS A 137 -3.12 -2.17 -18.45
N GLY A 138 -2.48 -2.76 -19.45
CA GLY A 138 -2.37 -4.19 -19.70
C GLY A 138 -1.64 -4.41 -21.03
N ALA A 139 -1.16 -5.64 -21.23
CA ALA A 139 -0.51 -6.06 -22.48
C ALA A 139 -1.49 -6.04 -23.67
#